data_AF-A0A7J6C943-F1
#
_entry.id   AF-A0A7J6C943-F1
#
_cell.length_a   1.000
_cell.length_b   1.000
_cell.length_c   1.000
_cell.angle_alpha   90.00
_cell.angle_beta   90.00
_cell.angle_gamma   90.00
#
_symmetry.space_group_name_H-M   'P 1'
#
loop_
_entity.id
_entity.type
_entity.pdbx_description
1 polymer ?
#
loop_
_entity_poly.entity_id
_entity_poly.type
_entity_poly.pdbx_seq_one_letter_code
_entity_poly.pdbx_strand_id
1 'polypeptide(L)'
;MLSVIHTHLESVSSRLCYATVLRFINSSSSGPRSSPERIMKAFCSLWLLLSLVELSPAPPASQEPPLVCRGATDPAPPQPETQEDMASTGDLEPTHFPARRAAQVALHHLNTLHGSPFRVFGLQQVHKASAEDVAAGGRKYSLDFSVTDWASGSAGPALRCSAEVMFPRTQQHSGPEVQLRCEALQQVSSTAEEHAFYQKYVTPDSAVSAQHLPDSYGNMSEDMQPFWRLARVAASFIMLRESSENTEFNMVQVASITQQESSEKQLMLDYVVLLHDLPSQEIVQWKLLVSWSPDRGVRVLQTEWQPRCPHATKPPN
;
A
#
# COMPACT_ATOMS: atom_id res chain seq x y z
N MET A 1 12.83 14.55 39.28
CA MET A 1 12.76 14.02 37.90
C MET A 1 11.45 14.48 37.23
N LEU A 2 11.26 15.80 37.07
CA LEU A 2 9.99 16.37 36.55
C LEU A 2 10.20 17.69 35.75
N SER A 3 11.45 18.16 35.61
CA SER A 3 11.79 19.43 34.93
C SER A 3 12.27 19.27 33.48
N VAL A 4 12.55 18.04 33.04
CA VAL A 4 13.08 17.74 31.69
C VAL A 4 11.96 17.45 30.67
N ILE A 5 10.76 17.11 31.14
CA ILE A 5 9.60 16.83 30.28
C ILE A 5 8.97 18.13 29.77
N HIS A 6 8.94 19.19 30.59
CA HIS A 6 8.30 20.46 30.26
C HIS A 6 9.01 21.20 29.10
N THR A 7 10.35 21.18 29.07
CA THR A 7 11.15 21.85 28.03
C THR A 7 11.10 21.14 26.68
N HIS A 8 10.88 19.82 26.64
CA HIS A 8 10.74 19.08 25.38
C HIS A 8 9.36 19.26 24.72
N LEU A 9 8.27 19.32 25.51
CA LEU A 9 6.93 19.56 24.99
C LEU A 9 6.75 20.97 24.41
N GLU A 10 7.35 21.99 25.04
CA GLU A 10 7.34 23.36 24.49
C GLU A 10 8.12 23.47 23.16
N SER A 11 9.24 22.76 23.03
CA SER A 11 10.06 22.73 21.81
C SER A 11 9.34 22.10 20.61
N VAL A 12 8.60 21.01 20.82
CA VAL A 12 7.87 20.31 19.75
C VAL A 12 6.58 21.07 19.37
N SER A 13 5.83 21.57 20.36
CA SER A 13 4.60 22.35 20.11
C SER A 13 4.87 23.65 19.34
N SER A 14 5.94 24.38 19.71
CA SER A 14 6.36 25.60 19.02
C SER A 14 6.70 25.36 17.55
N ARG A 15 7.36 24.24 17.22
CA ARG A 15 7.72 23.87 15.83
C ARG A 15 6.50 23.50 14.97
N LEU A 16 5.49 22.83 15.54
CA LEU A 16 4.25 22.49 14.81
C LEU A 16 3.38 23.73 14.53
N CYS A 17 3.32 24.68 15.47
CA CYS A 17 2.68 25.98 15.25
C CYS A 17 3.38 26.78 14.13
N TYR A 18 4.72 26.85 14.14
CA TYR A 18 5.48 27.57 13.11
C TYR A 18 5.27 26.99 11.70
N ALA A 19 5.24 25.66 11.56
CA ALA A 19 5.04 24.99 10.27
C ALA A 19 3.66 25.26 9.66
N THR A 20 2.62 25.36 10.50
CA THR A 20 1.24 25.63 10.05
C THR A 20 1.05 27.11 9.66
N VAL A 21 1.62 28.04 10.43
CA VAL A 21 1.54 29.49 10.14
C VAL A 21 2.31 29.86 8.87
N LEU A 22 3.46 29.24 8.60
CA LEU A 22 4.24 29.49 7.37
C LEU A 22 3.51 29.03 6.09
N ARG A 23 2.66 27.99 6.16
CA ARG A 23 1.80 27.63 5.02
C ARG A 23 0.68 28.63 4.76
N PHE A 24 0.16 29.28 5.80
CA PHE A 24 -0.93 30.26 5.67
C PHE A 24 -0.46 31.64 5.17
N ILE A 25 0.77 32.04 5.51
CA ILE A 25 1.35 33.32 5.05
C ILE A 25 1.71 33.27 3.55
N ASN A 26 2.07 32.10 3.01
CA ASN A 26 2.50 31.96 1.62
C ASN A 26 1.36 31.93 0.60
N SER A 27 0.09 31.93 1.03
CA SER A 27 -1.10 31.84 0.17
C SER A 27 -1.92 33.14 0.05
N SER A 28 -1.47 34.25 0.66
CA SER A 28 -2.27 35.49 0.76
C SER A 28 -1.50 36.74 0.34
N SER A 29 -1.51 37.05 -0.95
CA SER A 29 -0.94 38.30 -1.52
C SER A 29 -2.00 39.41 -1.64
N SER A 30 -2.41 40.03 -0.53
CA SER A 30 -2.87 41.43 -0.42
C SER A 30 -3.53 41.72 0.95
N GLY A 31 -3.18 42.84 1.60
CA GLY A 31 -3.86 43.32 2.81
C GLY A 31 -2.90 43.81 3.92
N PRO A 32 -3.30 44.81 4.73
CA PRO A 32 -2.38 45.53 5.61
C PRO A 32 -1.99 44.77 6.89
N ARG A 33 -0.75 45.03 7.36
CA ARG A 33 -0.14 44.41 8.55
C ARG A 33 -0.96 44.66 9.82
N SER A 34 -1.32 43.59 10.52
CA SER A 34 -1.65 43.60 11.95
C SER A 34 -0.66 42.73 12.72
N SER A 35 -0.38 43.06 13.99
CA SER A 35 0.70 42.42 14.76
C SER A 35 0.34 40.99 15.20
N PRO A 36 1.23 39.99 15.01
CA PRO A 36 0.92 38.57 15.23
C PRO A 36 0.60 38.18 16.68
N GLU A 37 0.96 38.99 17.68
CA GLU A 37 0.75 38.67 19.10
C GLU A 37 -0.72 38.64 19.54
N ARG A 38 -1.64 39.30 18.82
CA ARG A 38 -3.07 39.35 19.20
C ARG A 38 -3.88 38.14 18.74
N ILE A 39 -3.47 37.46 17.67
CA ILE A 39 -4.21 36.31 17.11
C ILE A 39 -3.94 35.04 17.94
N MET A 40 -2.72 34.88 18.44
CA MET A 40 -2.28 33.70 19.21
C MET A 40 -3.08 33.46 20.51
N LYS A 41 -3.56 34.54 21.16
CA LYS A 41 -4.28 34.44 22.46
C LYS A 41 -5.75 34.03 22.31
N ALA A 42 -6.36 34.25 21.15
CA ALA A 42 -7.77 33.93 20.91
C ALA A 42 -8.00 32.41 20.76
N PHE A 43 -7.12 31.71 20.02
CA PHE A 43 -7.33 30.30 19.69
C PHE A 43 -7.04 29.32 20.84
N CYS A 44 -6.03 29.57 21.68
CA CYS A 44 -5.74 28.69 22.83
C CYS A 44 -6.86 28.69 23.89
N SER A 45 -7.63 29.76 23.99
CA SER A 45 -8.66 29.93 25.03
C SER A 45 -9.93 29.11 24.76
N LEU A 46 -10.19 28.76 23.48
CA LEU A 46 -11.43 28.08 23.08
C LEU A 46 -11.34 26.54 23.18
N TRP A 47 -10.13 25.98 23.16
CA TRP A 47 -9.91 24.52 23.22
C TRP A 47 -9.98 23.95 24.65
N LEU A 48 -9.89 24.81 25.68
CA LEU A 48 -9.97 24.44 27.09
C LEU A 48 -11.41 24.36 27.64
N LEU A 49 -12.41 24.80 26.86
CA LEU A 49 -13.83 24.88 27.28
C LEU A 49 -14.70 23.71 26.78
N LEU A 50 -14.14 22.74 26.05
CA LEU A 50 -14.87 21.61 25.45
C LEU A 50 -14.65 20.25 26.14
N SER A 51 -13.95 20.23 27.28
CA SER A 51 -13.52 18.98 27.97
C SER A 51 -14.32 18.64 29.24
N LEU A 52 -15.53 19.18 29.42
CA LEU A 52 -16.33 19.02 30.66
C LEU A 52 -17.83 18.75 30.40
N VAL A 53 -18.11 17.66 29.67
CA VAL A 53 -19.41 16.95 29.58
C VAL A 53 -19.08 15.48 29.26
N GLU A 54 -19.49 14.44 30.00
CA GLU A 54 -20.09 14.34 31.34
C GLU A 54 -19.74 12.96 31.96
N LEU A 55 -20.25 12.61 33.15
CA LEU A 55 -20.24 11.22 33.68
C LEU A 55 -21.67 10.69 33.87
N SER A 56 -21.93 9.47 33.43
CA SER A 56 -23.13 8.70 33.81
C SER A 56 -22.78 7.23 34.09
N PRO A 57 -23.46 6.58 35.05
CA PRO A 57 -23.11 5.24 35.51
C PRO A 57 -23.64 4.12 34.59
N ALA A 58 -22.93 3.00 34.56
CA ALA A 58 -23.29 1.83 33.76
C ALA A 58 -24.44 1.00 34.38
N PRO A 59 -25.33 0.40 33.56
CA PRO A 59 -26.32 -0.58 34.01
C PRO A 59 -25.69 -1.98 34.24
N PRO A 60 -26.34 -2.86 35.03
CA PRO A 60 -25.79 -4.16 35.38
C PRO A 60 -25.85 -5.19 34.23
N ALA A 61 -24.93 -6.15 34.27
CA ALA A 61 -24.79 -7.18 33.24
C ALA A 61 -25.95 -8.19 33.24
N SER A 62 -26.49 -8.46 32.04
CA SER A 62 -27.36 -9.60 31.75
C SER A 62 -26.59 -10.63 30.93
N GLN A 63 -26.75 -11.92 31.25
CA GLN A 63 -26.09 -13.00 30.52
C GLN A 63 -26.87 -13.35 29.25
N GLU A 64 -26.25 -13.21 28.07
CA GLU A 64 -26.79 -13.72 26.80
C GLU A 64 -26.24 -15.13 26.48
N PRO A 65 -27.02 -15.96 25.76
CA PRO A 65 -26.61 -17.31 25.36
C PRO A 65 -25.57 -17.28 24.24
N PRO A 66 -24.80 -18.38 24.03
CA PRO A 66 -23.76 -18.42 23.00
C PRO A 66 -24.35 -18.29 21.59
N LEU A 67 -24.01 -17.21 20.88
CA LEU A 67 -24.36 -17.05 19.47
C LEU A 67 -23.59 -18.05 18.59
N VAL A 68 -24.34 -18.79 17.79
CA VAL A 68 -23.83 -19.52 16.62
C VAL A 68 -23.36 -18.52 15.56
N CYS A 69 -22.25 -18.81 14.89
CA CYS A 69 -21.68 -17.99 13.82
C CYS A 69 -22.74 -17.60 12.76
N ARG A 70 -23.22 -16.36 12.84
CA ARG A 70 -23.84 -15.65 11.72
C ARG A 70 -22.81 -14.68 11.14
N GLY A 71 -22.87 -14.47 9.83
CA GLY A 71 -22.02 -13.49 9.15
C GLY A 71 -22.16 -12.11 9.77
N ALA A 72 -21.12 -11.27 9.60
CA ALA A 72 -21.09 -9.93 10.15
C ALA A 72 -22.36 -9.15 9.77
N THR A 73 -23.01 -8.55 10.76
CA THR A 73 -23.92 -7.42 10.51
C THR A 73 -23.10 -6.27 9.99
N ASP A 74 -23.49 -5.71 8.85
CA ASP A 74 -22.71 -4.74 8.09
C ASP A 74 -22.28 -3.54 8.96
N PRO A 75 -20.99 -3.14 8.93
CA PRO A 75 -20.63 -1.79 9.34
C PRO A 75 -21.33 -0.79 8.41
N ALA A 76 -21.64 0.40 8.92
CA ALA A 76 -22.30 1.44 8.13
C ALA A 76 -21.55 1.67 6.81
N PRO A 77 -22.23 1.72 5.65
CA PRO A 77 -21.54 1.85 4.37
C PRO A 77 -20.64 3.09 4.34
N PRO A 78 -19.43 3.01 3.74
CA PRO A 78 -18.80 4.23 3.26
C PRO A 78 -19.80 4.99 2.37
N GLN A 79 -19.74 6.33 2.36
CA GLN A 79 -20.67 7.11 1.54
C GLN A 79 -20.64 6.57 0.11
N PRO A 80 -21.81 6.29 -0.51
CA PRO A 80 -21.82 5.67 -1.82
C PRO A 80 -21.14 6.59 -2.82
N GLU A 81 -19.96 6.19 -3.32
CA GLU A 81 -19.42 6.71 -4.56
C GLU A 81 -20.55 6.60 -5.59
N THR A 82 -21.00 7.73 -6.14
CA THR A 82 -22.17 7.75 -7.01
C THR A 82 -21.90 6.83 -8.19
N GLN A 83 -22.84 5.92 -8.49
CA GLN A 83 -22.66 4.91 -9.55
C GLN A 83 -22.35 5.56 -10.93
N GLU A 84 -22.71 6.83 -11.09
CA GLU A 84 -22.39 7.71 -12.22
C GLU A 84 -20.89 8.05 -12.34
N ASP A 85 -20.18 8.30 -11.24
CA ASP A 85 -18.73 8.59 -11.23
C ASP A 85 -17.90 7.36 -11.64
N MET A 86 -18.40 6.17 -11.29
CA MET A 86 -17.88 4.91 -11.79
C MET A 86 -18.24 4.66 -13.26
N ALA A 87 -19.34 5.21 -13.79
CA ALA A 87 -19.82 4.91 -15.15
C ALA A 87 -19.22 5.79 -16.27
N SER A 88 -18.35 6.75 -15.95
CA SER A 88 -17.77 7.67 -16.96
C SER A 88 -17.06 6.93 -18.10
N THR A 89 -17.52 7.15 -19.34
CA THR A 89 -16.97 6.57 -20.56
C THR A 89 -16.44 7.70 -21.46
N GLY A 90 -15.29 7.47 -22.08
CA GLY A 90 -14.51 8.51 -22.77
C GLY A 90 -13.30 8.95 -21.93
N ASP A 91 -12.91 10.21 -22.07
CA ASP A 91 -11.76 10.78 -21.35
C ASP A 91 -12.02 10.87 -19.84
N LEU A 92 -11.05 10.44 -19.05
CA LEU A 92 -11.09 10.45 -17.59
C LEU A 92 -10.13 11.51 -17.03
N GLU A 93 -10.55 12.17 -15.95
CA GLU A 93 -9.68 13.03 -15.16
C GLU A 93 -8.52 12.19 -14.57
N PRO A 94 -7.24 12.45 -14.94
CA PRO A 94 -6.11 11.60 -14.55
C PRO A 94 -5.89 11.46 -13.04
N THR A 95 -6.33 12.44 -12.24
CA THR A 95 -6.23 12.39 -10.78
C THR A 95 -7.37 11.59 -10.12
N HIS A 96 -8.43 11.26 -10.85
CA HIS A 96 -9.61 10.58 -10.33
C HIS A 96 -9.38 9.08 -10.11
N PHE A 97 -10.19 8.46 -9.23
CA PHE A 97 -9.96 7.08 -8.79
C PHE A 97 -9.98 6.02 -9.91
N PRO A 98 -10.80 6.08 -10.99
CA PRO A 98 -10.79 5.03 -12.01
C PRO A 98 -9.47 5.00 -12.79
N ALA A 99 -8.96 6.20 -13.13
CA ALA A 99 -7.68 6.38 -13.81
C ALA A 99 -6.51 5.88 -12.93
N ARG A 100 -6.52 6.24 -11.64
CA ARG A 100 -5.53 5.78 -10.67
C ARG A 100 -5.57 4.27 -10.43
N ARG A 101 -6.74 3.68 -10.16
CA ARG A 101 -6.92 2.24 -9.90
C ARG A 101 -6.41 1.42 -11.11
N ALA A 102 -6.81 1.78 -12.33
CA ALA A 102 -6.30 1.14 -13.55
C ALA A 102 -4.77 1.29 -13.73
N ALA A 103 -4.20 2.48 -13.43
CA ALA A 103 -2.76 2.68 -13.47
C ALA A 103 -1.99 1.86 -12.42
N GLN A 104 -2.58 1.60 -11.25
CA GLN A 104 -1.99 0.71 -10.25
C GLN A 104 -2.00 -0.76 -10.69
N VAL A 105 -3.05 -1.21 -11.39
CA VAL A 105 -3.06 -2.54 -12.04
C VAL A 105 -1.93 -2.66 -13.06
N ALA A 106 -1.72 -1.63 -13.90
CA ALA A 106 -0.59 -1.59 -14.83
C ALA A 106 0.78 -1.57 -14.10
N LEU A 107 0.89 -0.89 -12.96
CA LEU A 107 2.09 -0.90 -12.10
C LEU A 107 2.35 -2.29 -11.48
N HIS A 108 1.31 -2.98 -11.01
CA HIS A 108 1.44 -4.34 -10.48
C HIS A 108 1.97 -5.27 -11.57
N HIS A 109 1.40 -5.21 -12.77
CA HIS A 109 1.90 -5.96 -13.93
C HIS A 109 3.37 -5.62 -14.26
N LEU A 110 3.74 -4.34 -14.31
CA LEU A 110 5.13 -3.91 -14.52
C LEU A 110 6.08 -4.56 -13.49
N ASN A 111 5.70 -4.57 -12.22
CA ASN A 111 6.47 -5.21 -11.15
C ASN A 111 6.55 -6.73 -11.32
N THR A 112 5.50 -7.42 -11.79
CA THR A 112 5.59 -8.87 -12.08
C THR A 112 6.59 -9.22 -13.19
N LEU A 113 6.81 -8.31 -14.15
CA LEU A 113 7.71 -8.51 -15.28
C LEU A 113 9.16 -8.10 -15.00
N HIS A 114 9.37 -6.98 -14.28
CA HIS A 114 10.68 -6.31 -14.15
C HIS A 114 11.14 -6.08 -12.70
N GLY A 115 10.37 -6.55 -11.71
CA GLY A 115 10.68 -6.39 -10.29
C GLY A 115 11.75 -7.34 -9.77
N SER A 116 12.55 -6.87 -8.82
CA SER A 116 13.66 -7.60 -8.19
C SER A 116 13.93 -7.12 -6.76
N PRO A 117 14.89 -7.71 -6.01
CA PRO A 117 15.26 -7.21 -4.68
C PRO A 117 15.86 -5.78 -4.70
N PHE A 118 16.27 -5.27 -5.87
CA PHE A 118 16.95 -3.98 -6.05
C PHE A 118 16.30 -3.08 -7.11
N ARG A 119 15.15 -3.48 -7.66
CA ARG A 119 14.34 -2.69 -8.59
C ARG A 119 12.87 -2.95 -8.35
N VAL A 120 12.11 -1.92 -8.01
CA VAL A 120 10.65 -2.01 -7.86
C VAL A 120 10.05 -0.66 -8.22
N PHE A 121 8.97 -0.69 -8.99
CA PHE A 121 8.36 0.52 -9.52
C PHE A 121 7.25 1.03 -8.59
N GLY A 122 7.19 2.36 -8.46
CA GLY A 122 6.06 3.11 -7.89
C GLY A 122 5.42 4.01 -8.94
N LEU A 123 4.08 4.09 -8.97
CA LEU A 123 3.35 5.06 -9.78
C LEU A 123 3.64 6.47 -9.28
N GLN A 124 4.08 7.35 -10.16
CA GLN A 124 4.35 8.75 -9.86
C GLN A 124 3.17 9.63 -10.24
N GLN A 125 2.70 9.54 -11.49
CA GLN A 125 1.58 10.34 -12.00
C GLN A 125 0.88 9.65 -13.18
N VAL A 126 -0.44 9.77 -13.26
CA VAL A 126 -1.19 9.52 -14.50
C VAL A 126 -1.28 10.84 -15.28
N HIS A 127 -0.95 10.81 -16.57
CA HIS A 127 -0.96 11.98 -17.45
C HIS A 127 -2.20 12.04 -18.33
N LYS A 128 -2.68 10.87 -18.80
CA LYS A 128 -3.94 10.71 -19.53
C LYS A 128 -4.58 9.38 -19.17
N ALA A 129 -5.90 9.36 -19.13
CA ALA A 129 -6.68 8.15 -19.01
C ALA A 129 -7.96 8.29 -19.83
N SER A 130 -8.43 7.20 -20.41
CA SER A 130 -9.79 7.06 -20.94
C SER A 130 -10.32 5.66 -20.64
N ALA A 131 -11.65 5.50 -20.62
CA ALA A 131 -12.29 4.20 -20.45
C ALA A 131 -13.37 3.96 -21.52
N GLU A 132 -13.47 2.72 -21.99
CA GLU A 132 -14.51 2.26 -22.91
C GLU A 132 -15.10 0.92 -22.45
N ASP A 133 -16.43 0.81 -22.48
CA ASP A 133 -17.12 -0.48 -22.34
C ASP A 133 -16.97 -1.28 -23.64
N VAL A 134 -16.35 -2.45 -23.54
CA VAL A 134 -16.16 -3.36 -24.67
C VAL A 134 -17.23 -4.44 -24.61
N ALA A 135 -18.11 -4.46 -25.62
CA ALA A 135 -19.26 -5.35 -25.69
C ALA A 135 -18.85 -6.83 -25.48
N ALA A 136 -19.43 -7.47 -24.46
CA ALA A 136 -19.11 -8.82 -23.97
C ALA A 136 -17.67 -9.07 -23.49
N GLY A 137 -16.75 -8.10 -23.56
CA GLY A 137 -15.37 -8.21 -23.09
C GLY A 137 -15.13 -7.64 -21.69
N GLY A 138 -15.89 -6.61 -21.30
CA GLY A 138 -15.73 -5.94 -20.01
C GLY A 138 -15.51 -4.45 -20.20
N ARG A 139 -14.62 -3.84 -19.40
CA ARG A 139 -14.27 -2.43 -19.53
C ARG A 139 -12.77 -2.25 -19.67
N LYS A 140 -12.37 -1.50 -20.71
CA LYS A 140 -10.97 -1.25 -21.02
C LYS A 140 -10.58 0.18 -20.66
N TYR A 141 -9.41 0.33 -20.07
CA TYR A 141 -8.78 1.61 -19.75
C TYR A 141 -7.54 1.81 -20.60
N SER A 142 -7.41 2.97 -21.25
CA SER A 142 -6.22 3.37 -22.00
C SER A 142 -5.47 4.46 -21.23
N LEU A 143 -4.19 4.25 -20.94
CA LEU A 143 -3.44 5.03 -19.95
C LEU A 143 -2.10 5.54 -20.51
N ASP A 144 -1.72 6.77 -20.14
CA ASP A 144 -0.37 7.34 -20.24
C ASP A 144 0.04 7.80 -18.83
N PHE A 145 1.14 7.27 -18.30
CA PHE A 145 1.55 7.46 -16.91
C PHE A 145 3.06 7.41 -16.74
N SER A 146 3.57 7.97 -15.64
CA SER A 146 4.97 7.85 -15.23
C SER A 146 5.13 6.99 -13.98
N VAL A 147 6.21 6.22 -13.96
CA VAL A 147 6.67 5.44 -12.81
C VAL A 147 8.09 5.83 -12.43
N THR A 148 8.50 5.54 -11.21
CA THR A 148 9.90 5.68 -10.76
C THR A 148 10.35 4.35 -10.15
N ASP A 149 11.63 4.01 -10.32
CA ASP A 149 12.25 3.00 -9.46
C ASP A 149 12.45 3.62 -8.08
N TRP A 150 11.89 2.99 -7.06
CA TRP A 150 11.95 3.47 -5.68
C TRP A 150 13.09 2.81 -4.88
N ALA A 151 13.77 1.81 -5.44
CA ALA A 151 14.71 0.96 -4.71
C ALA A 151 16.04 1.67 -4.43
N SER A 152 16.38 2.67 -5.24
CA SER A 152 17.59 3.51 -5.15
C SER A 152 17.58 4.53 -4.01
N GLY A 153 16.52 4.61 -3.19
CA GLY A 153 16.40 5.55 -2.06
C GLY A 153 16.15 7.01 -2.45
N SER A 154 16.63 7.45 -3.61
CA SER A 154 16.13 8.61 -4.34
C SER A 154 15.15 8.18 -5.43
N ALA A 155 14.14 9.01 -5.70
CA ALA A 155 13.28 8.81 -6.85
C ALA A 155 14.13 8.94 -8.12
N GLY A 156 14.30 7.82 -8.84
CA GLY A 156 14.99 7.80 -10.12
C GLY A 156 14.28 8.64 -11.19
N PRO A 157 14.89 8.82 -12.37
CA PRO A 157 14.24 9.52 -13.48
C PRO A 157 12.88 8.89 -13.78
N ALA A 158 11.87 9.75 -13.99
CA ALA A 158 10.52 9.33 -14.32
C ALA A 158 10.52 8.57 -15.65
N LEU A 159 10.09 7.31 -15.60
CA LEU A 159 9.95 6.43 -16.75
C LEU A 159 8.53 6.56 -17.29
N ARG A 160 8.38 6.89 -18.59
CA ARG A 160 7.06 7.03 -19.21
C ARG A 160 6.57 5.68 -19.73
N CYS A 161 5.32 5.37 -19.41
CA CYS A 161 4.63 4.15 -19.76
C CYS A 161 3.27 4.46 -20.38
N SER A 162 2.82 3.55 -21.24
CA SER A 162 1.45 3.46 -21.73
C SER A 162 0.91 2.06 -21.49
N ALA A 163 -0.38 1.94 -21.19
CA ALA A 163 -1.02 0.65 -20.98
C ALA A 163 -2.46 0.62 -21.47
N GLU A 164 -2.89 -0.55 -21.92
CA GLU A 164 -4.30 -0.94 -21.99
C GLU A 164 -4.57 -1.95 -20.86
N VAL A 165 -5.57 -1.68 -20.03
CA VAL A 165 -6.00 -2.55 -18.91
C VAL A 165 -7.47 -2.93 -19.13
N MET A 166 -7.76 -4.21 -19.30
CA MET A 166 -9.11 -4.74 -19.42
C MET A 166 -9.55 -5.38 -18.11
N PHE A 167 -10.63 -4.88 -17.52
CA PHE A 167 -11.34 -5.53 -16.42
C PHE A 167 -12.48 -6.39 -17.01
N PRO A 168 -12.37 -7.73 -16.96
CA PRO A 168 -13.37 -8.61 -17.56
C PRO A 168 -14.69 -8.59 -16.77
N ARG A 169 -15.82 -8.44 -17.48
CA ARG A 169 -17.17 -8.58 -16.89
C ARG A 169 -17.64 -10.04 -16.98
N THR A 170 -16.93 -10.95 -16.32
CA THR A 170 -17.19 -12.41 -16.31
C THR A 170 -17.78 -12.89 -14.99
N GLN A 171 -18.58 -13.97 -15.00
CA GLN A 171 -19.13 -14.57 -13.77
C GLN A 171 -18.07 -15.35 -12.97
N GLN A 172 -17.01 -15.81 -13.63
CA GLN A 172 -15.88 -16.46 -13.00
C GLN A 172 -14.79 -15.44 -12.78
N HIS A 173 -14.25 -15.39 -11.55
CA HIS A 173 -13.20 -14.45 -11.19
C HIS A 173 -11.93 -14.69 -12.01
N SER A 174 -11.63 -13.74 -12.90
CA SER A 174 -10.42 -13.67 -13.72
C SER A 174 -9.83 -12.29 -13.57
N GLY A 175 -8.53 -12.22 -13.22
CA GLY A 175 -7.84 -10.95 -13.05
C GLY A 175 -7.75 -10.13 -14.34
N PRO A 176 -7.36 -8.85 -14.26
CA PRO A 176 -7.32 -7.95 -15.40
C PRO A 176 -6.28 -8.37 -16.43
N GLU A 177 -6.60 -8.19 -17.72
CA GLU A 177 -5.63 -8.33 -18.80
C GLU A 177 -4.89 -6.99 -18.98
N VAL A 178 -3.56 -7.03 -19.10
CA VAL A 178 -2.74 -5.82 -19.22
C VAL A 178 -1.82 -5.93 -20.43
N GLN A 179 -1.88 -4.93 -21.31
CA GLN A 179 -0.88 -4.69 -22.35
C GLN A 179 -0.07 -3.47 -21.96
N LEU A 180 1.22 -3.65 -21.63
CA LEU A 180 2.09 -2.59 -21.11
C LEU A 180 3.22 -2.26 -22.10
N ARG A 181 3.51 -0.98 -22.28
CA ARG A 181 4.66 -0.47 -23.02
C ARG A 181 5.31 0.69 -22.26
N CYS A 182 6.49 0.46 -21.71
CA CYS A 182 7.31 1.52 -21.14
C CYS A 182 8.51 1.80 -22.04
N GLU A 183 8.77 3.07 -22.29
CA GLU A 183 9.96 3.51 -23.03
C GLU A 183 11.23 3.14 -22.24
N ALA A 184 12.36 2.91 -22.91
CA ALA A 184 13.67 2.65 -22.31
C ALA A 184 13.82 1.42 -21.37
N LEU A 185 12.78 0.65 -21.05
CA LEU A 185 12.95 -0.64 -20.36
C LEU A 185 13.54 -1.69 -21.32
N GLN A 186 14.81 -1.97 -21.12
CA GLN A 186 15.43 -3.18 -21.65
C GLN A 186 14.96 -4.41 -20.86
N GLN A 187 15.15 -5.60 -21.45
CA GLN A 187 14.88 -6.87 -20.78
C GLN A 187 15.61 -6.97 -19.43
N VAL A 188 15.05 -7.76 -18.50
CA VAL A 188 15.66 -7.98 -17.18
C VAL A 188 17.06 -8.55 -17.36
N SER A 189 18.07 -7.74 -17.05
CA SER A 189 19.47 -8.13 -16.94
C SER A 189 19.87 -8.09 -15.47
N SER A 190 20.49 -9.17 -15.00
CA SER A 190 20.90 -9.29 -13.61
C SER A 190 22.06 -8.35 -13.29
N THR A 191 21.98 -7.65 -12.16
CA THR A 191 23.04 -6.75 -11.70
C THR A 191 24.10 -7.50 -10.87
N ALA A 192 25.29 -6.90 -10.74
CA ALA A 192 26.32 -7.45 -9.85
C ALA A 192 25.86 -7.50 -8.37
N GLU A 193 25.00 -6.56 -7.97
CA GLU A 193 24.40 -6.51 -6.63
C GLU A 193 23.41 -7.67 -6.41
N GLU A 194 22.58 -8.00 -7.41
CA GLU A 194 21.70 -9.16 -7.37
C GLU A 194 22.47 -10.47 -7.31
N HIS A 195 23.56 -10.62 -8.08
CA HIS A 195 24.43 -11.79 -7.99
C HIS A 195 25.10 -11.90 -6.61
N ALA A 196 25.58 -10.81 -6.02
CA ALA A 196 26.16 -10.80 -4.68
C ALA A 196 25.13 -11.15 -3.59
N PHE A 197 23.92 -10.58 -3.66
CA PHE A 197 22.81 -10.91 -2.77
C PHE A 197 22.41 -12.40 -2.89
N TYR A 198 22.29 -12.91 -4.11
CA TYR A 198 22.00 -14.33 -4.36
C TYR A 198 23.10 -15.24 -3.77
N GLN A 199 24.37 -14.94 -4.01
CA GLN A 199 25.50 -15.70 -3.46
C GLN A 199 25.54 -15.69 -1.93
N LYS A 200 25.17 -14.57 -1.29
CA LYS A 200 25.08 -14.45 0.18
C LYS A 200 24.01 -15.39 0.76
N TYR A 201 22.83 -15.49 0.14
CA TYR A 201 21.67 -16.15 0.74
C TYR A 201 21.35 -17.54 0.21
N VAL A 202 22.00 -18.03 -0.86
CA VAL A 202 21.75 -19.38 -1.39
C VAL A 202 22.31 -20.50 -0.49
N THR A 203 23.18 -20.19 0.47
CA THR A 203 23.76 -21.16 1.40
C THR A 203 22.87 -21.34 2.65
N PRO A 204 22.72 -22.58 3.19
CA PRO A 204 21.88 -22.82 4.38
C PRO A 204 22.29 -22.00 5.61
N ASP A 205 23.59 -21.77 5.81
CA ASP A 205 24.13 -21.00 6.95
C ASP A 205 23.68 -19.53 6.97
N SER A 206 23.10 -19.03 5.87
CA SER A 206 22.57 -17.67 5.73
C SER A 206 21.04 -17.61 5.65
N ALA A 207 20.33 -18.67 6.05
CA ALA A 207 18.87 -18.73 6.01
C ALA A 207 18.21 -17.54 6.71
N VAL A 208 17.39 -16.78 5.98
CA VAL A 208 16.65 -15.63 6.53
C VAL A 208 15.36 -16.06 7.24
N SER A 209 15.11 -15.48 8.41
CA SER A 209 13.80 -15.48 9.05
C SER A 209 13.56 -14.13 9.73
N ALA A 210 12.41 -13.51 9.49
CA ALA A 210 12.04 -12.22 10.06
C ALA A 210 10.51 -12.06 10.13
N GLN A 211 10.04 -11.11 10.93
CA GLN A 211 8.63 -10.81 11.13
C GLN A 211 8.41 -9.30 11.14
N HIS A 212 7.20 -8.86 10.80
CA HIS A 212 6.76 -7.47 10.87
C HIS A 212 7.71 -6.49 10.16
N LEU A 213 7.81 -6.60 8.83
CA LEU A 213 8.62 -5.71 7.98
C LEU A 213 7.73 -4.80 7.11
N PRO A 214 7.78 -3.47 7.25
CA PRO A 214 8.41 -2.73 8.35
C PRO A 214 7.67 -2.97 9.68
N ASP A 215 8.30 -2.57 10.79
CA ASP A 215 7.69 -2.63 12.12
C ASP A 215 6.48 -1.67 12.26
N SER A 216 5.84 -1.66 13.43
CA SER A 216 4.70 -0.79 13.74
C SER A 216 4.99 0.72 13.67
N TYR A 217 6.27 1.11 13.60
CA TYR A 217 6.75 2.48 13.51
C TYR A 217 7.29 2.82 12.11
N GLY A 218 7.26 1.87 11.16
CA GLY A 218 7.79 2.03 9.80
C GLY A 218 9.28 1.73 9.65
N ASN A 219 9.95 1.20 10.68
CA ASN A 219 11.39 0.88 10.61
C ASN A 219 11.65 -0.49 9.99
N MET A 220 12.81 -0.62 9.36
CA MET A 220 13.38 -1.88 8.86
C MET A 220 14.89 -1.73 8.70
N SER A 221 15.67 -2.76 9.00
CA SER A 221 17.13 -2.75 8.78
C SER A 221 17.48 -2.79 7.28
N GLU A 222 18.64 -2.26 6.92
CA GLU A 222 19.11 -2.20 5.52
C GLU A 222 19.20 -3.60 4.89
N ASP A 223 19.75 -4.59 5.63
CA ASP A 223 19.81 -6.00 5.21
C ASP A 223 18.43 -6.62 4.88
N MET A 224 17.33 -6.11 5.44
CA MET A 224 15.97 -6.62 5.22
C MET A 224 15.23 -5.93 4.08
N GLN A 225 15.71 -4.78 3.60
CA GLN A 225 15.06 -4.06 2.49
C GLN A 225 14.95 -4.90 1.20
N PRO A 226 15.96 -5.68 0.77
CA PRO A 226 15.84 -6.50 -0.44
C PRO A 226 14.77 -7.58 -0.32
N PHE A 227 14.63 -8.19 0.87
CA PHE A 227 13.60 -9.19 1.16
C PHE A 227 12.19 -8.58 1.20
N TRP A 228 12.04 -7.36 1.69
CA TRP A 228 10.77 -6.65 1.65
C TRP A 228 10.41 -6.15 0.24
N ARG A 229 11.39 -5.71 -0.55
CA ARG A 229 11.20 -5.39 -1.97
C ARG A 229 10.80 -6.63 -2.78
N LEU A 230 11.45 -7.78 -2.57
CA LEU A 230 11.03 -9.08 -3.09
C LEU A 230 9.57 -9.41 -2.72
N ALA A 231 9.18 -9.20 -1.46
CA ALA A 231 7.82 -9.43 -1.00
C ALA A 231 6.81 -8.56 -1.75
N ARG A 232 7.13 -7.29 -2.02
CA ARG A 232 6.26 -6.38 -2.78
C ARG A 232 6.15 -6.77 -4.27
N VAL A 233 7.23 -7.29 -4.86
CA VAL A 233 7.18 -7.88 -6.21
C VAL A 233 6.27 -9.10 -6.22
N ALA A 234 6.47 -10.04 -5.30
CA ALA A 234 5.64 -11.23 -5.17
C ALA A 234 4.16 -10.88 -4.89
N ALA A 235 3.90 -9.93 -4.00
CA ALA A 235 2.58 -9.39 -3.73
C ALA A 235 1.94 -8.75 -4.97
N SER A 236 2.72 -8.19 -5.90
CA SER A 236 2.19 -7.61 -7.14
C SER A 236 1.55 -8.66 -8.07
N PHE A 237 1.90 -9.95 -7.95
CA PHE A 237 1.16 -11.03 -8.63
C PHE A 237 -0.25 -11.20 -8.07
N ILE A 238 -0.41 -11.10 -6.74
CA ILE A 238 -1.73 -11.13 -6.09
C ILE A 238 -2.50 -9.85 -6.40
N MET A 239 -1.89 -8.69 -6.17
CA MET A 239 -2.54 -7.40 -6.39
C MET A 239 -2.98 -7.23 -7.85
N LEU A 240 -2.23 -7.76 -8.83
CA LEU A 240 -2.70 -7.87 -10.21
C LEU A 240 -3.89 -8.84 -10.31
N ARG A 241 -3.74 -10.10 -9.89
CA ARG A 241 -4.73 -11.17 -10.10
C ARG A 241 -6.08 -10.91 -9.42
N GLU A 242 -6.08 -10.27 -8.25
CA GLU A 242 -7.29 -9.98 -7.46
C GLU A 242 -7.88 -8.59 -7.71
N SER A 243 -7.28 -7.78 -8.61
CA SER A 243 -7.78 -6.42 -8.88
C SER A 243 -9.07 -6.39 -9.70
N SER A 244 -9.94 -5.45 -9.34
CA SER A 244 -11.13 -5.04 -10.08
C SER A 244 -11.18 -3.50 -10.24
N GLU A 245 -12.21 -2.97 -10.91
CA GLU A 245 -12.48 -1.51 -10.97
C GLU A 245 -12.67 -0.87 -9.57
N ASN A 246 -13.00 -1.69 -8.56
CA ASN A 246 -13.39 -1.27 -7.22
C ASN A 246 -12.25 -1.33 -6.18
N THR A 247 -11.08 -1.86 -6.53
CA THR A 247 -9.96 -2.12 -5.60
C THR A 247 -8.76 -1.21 -5.86
N GLU A 248 -8.00 -0.87 -4.83
CA GLU A 248 -6.66 -0.25 -4.96
C GLU A 248 -5.73 -0.87 -3.91
N PHE A 249 -5.12 -2.01 -4.25
CA PHE A 249 -4.26 -2.74 -3.32
C PHE A 249 -2.88 -2.09 -3.14
N ASN A 250 -2.41 -2.08 -1.89
CA ASN A 250 -1.01 -1.82 -1.56
C ASN A 250 -0.52 -2.81 -0.48
N MET A 251 0.68 -3.36 -0.65
CA MET A 251 1.32 -4.15 0.40
C MET A 251 1.75 -3.21 1.54
N VAL A 252 1.18 -3.42 2.74
CA VAL A 252 1.49 -2.61 3.94
C VAL A 252 2.60 -3.24 4.79
N GLN A 253 2.65 -4.56 4.89
CA GLN A 253 3.60 -5.26 5.74
C GLN A 253 3.86 -6.69 5.23
N VAL A 254 5.07 -7.19 5.47
CA VAL A 254 5.36 -8.62 5.55
C VAL A 254 5.18 -9.03 7.01
N ALA A 255 4.14 -9.80 7.31
CA ALA A 255 3.91 -10.32 8.65
C ALA A 255 5.01 -11.32 9.05
N SER A 256 5.43 -12.20 8.12
CA SER A 256 6.58 -13.08 8.29
C SER A 256 7.26 -13.41 6.96
N ILE A 257 8.57 -13.66 7.01
CA ILE A 257 9.36 -14.30 5.97
C ILE A 257 10.19 -15.43 6.60
N THR A 258 10.23 -16.58 5.96
CA THR A 258 11.13 -17.70 6.32
C THR A 258 11.68 -18.35 5.05
N GLN A 259 13.00 -18.37 4.93
CA GLN A 259 13.67 -19.11 3.88
C GLN A 259 13.48 -20.61 4.06
N GLN A 260 13.10 -21.28 2.97
CA GLN A 260 12.96 -22.73 2.91
C GLN A 260 14.26 -23.35 2.39
N GLU A 261 14.59 -24.54 2.88
CA GLU A 261 15.64 -25.34 2.26
C GLU A 261 15.27 -25.68 0.81
N SER A 262 16.26 -25.64 -0.07
CA SER A 262 16.09 -25.91 -1.49
C SER A 262 17.27 -26.70 -2.02
N SER A 263 16.99 -27.78 -2.74
CA SER A 263 17.99 -28.45 -3.58
C SER A 263 18.16 -27.75 -4.94
N GLU A 264 17.26 -26.84 -5.30
CA GLU A 264 17.37 -26.01 -6.49
C GLU A 264 18.25 -24.77 -6.25
N LYS A 265 18.95 -24.34 -7.30
CA LYS A 265 19.72 -23.09 -7.34
C LYS A 265 18.80 -21.85 -7.42
N GLN A 266 17.99 -21.64 -6.37
CA GLN A 266 17.09 -20.50 -6.13
C GLN A 266 17.00 -20.22 -4.63
N LEU A 267 16.77 -18.96 -4.26
CA LEU A 267 16.21 -18.65 -2.95
C LEU A 267 14.74 -19.07 -2.95
N MET A 268 14.33 -19.86 -1.96
CA MET A 268 12.94 -20.24 -1.72
C MET A 268 12.47 -19.54 -0.46
N LEU A 269 11.43 -18.72 -0.56
CA LEU A 269 10.98 -17.84 0.52
C LEU A 269 9.48 -18.05 0.76
N ASP A 270 9.13 -18.47 1.97
CA ASP A 270 7.76 -18.51 2.47
C ASP A 270 7.45 -17.13 3.09
N TYR A 271 6.51 -16.42 2.49
CA TYR A 271 6.06 -15.10 2.93
C TYR A 271 4.61 -15.14 3.42
N VAL A 272 4.33 -14.38 4.47
CA VAL A 272 2.96 -13.93 4.79
C VAL A 272 2.93 -12.42 4.61
N VAL A 273 2.16 -11.94 3.65
CA VAL A 273 2.00 -10.51 3.33
C VAL A 273 0.62 -9.99 3.74
N LEU A 274 0.57 -8.73 4.12
CA LEU A 274 -0.63 -7.98 4.41
C LEU A 274 -0.85 -6.96 3.29
N LEU A 275 -1.99 -7.05 2.61
CA LEU A 275 -2.41 -6.15 1.55
C LEU A 275 -3.57 -5.31 2.08
N HIS A 276 -3.46 -4.00 1.97
CA HIS A 276 -4.56 -3.07 2.25
C HIS A 276 -5.25 -2.74 0.94
N ASP A 277 -6.56 -2.99 0.86
CA ASP A 277 -7.41 -2.48 -0.21
C ASP A 277 -7.94 -1.09 0.19
N LEU A 278 -7.43 -0.04 -0.44
CA LEU A 278 -7.69 1.33 -0.01
C LEU A 278 -9.18 1.75 -0.10
N PRO A 279 -9.99 1.34 -1.09
CA PRO A 279 -11.40 1.73 -1.15
C PRO A 279 -12.25 1.11 -0.03
N SER A 280 -12.03 -0.16 0.31
CA SER A 280 -12.77 -0.86 1.38
C SER A 280 -12.19 -0.64 2.79
N GLN A 281 -10.93 -0.18 2.88
CA GLN A 281 -10.13 -0.12 4.11
C GLN A 281 -9.82 -1.50 4.74
N GLU A 282 -10.03 -2.60 4.00
CA GLU A 282 -9.74 -3.94 4.50
C GLU A 282 -8.25 -4.30 4.40
N ILE A 283 -7.74 -5.03 5.40
CA ILE A 283 -6.41 -5.65 5.35
C ILE A 283 -6.56 -7.15 5.20
N VAL A 284 -6.32 -7.65 3.98
CA VAL A 284 -6.33 -9.07 3.65
C VAL A 284 -4.92 -9.67 3.79
N GLN A 285 -4.86 -10.92 4.26
CA GLN A 285 -3.61 -11.63 4.49
C GLN A 285 -3.45 -12.74 3.45
N TRP A 286 -2.25 -12.84 2.87
CA TRP A 286 -1.91 -13.85 1.88
C TRP A 286 -0.59 -14.53 2.23
N LYS A 287 -0.56 -15.85 2.12
CA LYS A 287 0.66 -16.65 2.19
C LYS A 287 1.15 -16.95 0.76
N LEU A 288 2.45 -16.79 0.53
CA LEU A 288 3.11 -16.91 -0.77
C LEU A 288 4.36 -17.78 -0.65
N LEU A 289 4.48 -18.83 -1.45
CA LEU A 289 5.77 -19.48 -1.69
C LEU A 289 6.40 -18.85 -2.94
N VAL A 290 7.56 -18.24 -2.77
CA VAL A 290 8.25 -17.46 -3.80
C VAL A 290 9.60 -18.11 -4.09
N SER A 291 9.96 -18.23 -5.37
CA SER A 291 11.34 -18.51 -5.76
C SER A 291 11.98 -17.33 -6.48
N TRP A 292 13.28 -17.14 -6.26
CA TRP A 292 14.05 -16.09 -6.92
C TRP A 292 15.49 -16.53 -7.20
N SER A 293 15.99 -16.10 -8.35
CA SER A 293 17.41 -16.13 -8.70
C SER A 293 17.66 -15.05 -9.77
N PRO A 294 18.85 -14.42 -9.83
CA PRO A 294 19.12 -13.29 -10.74
C PRO A 294 18.70 -13.56 -12.19
N ASP A 295 18.98 -14.76 -12.71
CA ASP A 295 18.73 -15.13 -14.11
C ASP A 295 17.27 -15.53 -14.42
N ARG A 296 16.40 -15.66 -13.40
CA ARG A 296 15.01 -16.16 -13.56
C ARG A 296 13.93 -15.22 -13.02
N GLY A 297 14.32 -14.09 -12.43
CA GLY A 297 13.40 -13.14 -11.81
C GLY A 297 12.68 -13.71 -10.58
N VAL A 298 11.63 -12.99 -10.14
CA VAL A 298 10.72 -13.43 -9.07
C VAL A 298 9.65 -14.34 -9.64
N ARG A 299 9.36 -15.46 -8.98
CA ARG A 299 8.27 -16.36 -9.34
C ARG A 299 7.45 -16.71 -8.11
N VAL A 300 6.14 -16.52 -8.18
CA VAL A 300 5.21 -16.99 -7.15
C VAL A 300 4.76 -18.39 -7.52
N LEU A 301 5.10 -19.38 -6.69
CA LEU A 301 4.86 -20.80 -6.93
C LEU A 301 3.55 -21.29 -6.33
N GLN A 302 3.19 -20.77 -5.15
CA GLN A 302 1.94 -21.09 -4.44
C GLN A 302 1.39 -19.84 -3.77
N THR A 303 0.06 -19.76 -3.68
CA THR A 303 -0.68 -18.64 -3.08
C THR A 303 -1.84 -19.15 -2.26
N GLU A 304 -1.99 -18.71 -1.01
CA GLU A 304 -3.08 -19.10 -0.11
C GLU A 304 -3.65 -17.83 0.55
N TRP A 305 -4.96 -17.61 0.43
CA TRP A 305 -5.65 -16.53 1.12
C TRP A 305 -5.93 -16.96 2.57
N GLN A 306 -5.61 -16.09 3.53
CA GLN A 306 -5.75 -16.38 4.97
C GLN A 306 -6.73 -15.42 5.62
N PRO A 307 -8.03 -15.75 5.68
CA PRO A 307 -9.02 -14.93 6.37
C PRO A 307 -8.73 -14.89 7.88
N ARG A 308 -8.71 -13.69 8.46
CA ARG A 308 -8.58 -13.52 9.91
C ARG A 308 -9.91 -13.78 10.60
N CYS A 309 -9.97 -14.85 11.40
CA CYS A 309 -11.11 -15.10 12.29
C CYS A 309 -11.01 -14.16 13.53
N PRO A 310 -11.98 -13.25 13.78
CA PRO A 310 -11.86 -12.24 14.83
C PRO A 310 -11.78 -12.74 16.29
N HIS A 311 -11.95 -14.04 16.54
CA HIS A 311 -12.11 -14.61 17.89
C HIS A 311 -11.20 -15.82 18.19
N ALA A 312 -10.10 -16.01 17.44
CA ALA A 312 -9.17 -17.12 17.67
C ALA A 312 -8.26 -16.95 18.93
N THR A 313 -8.34 -15.83 19.65
CA THR A 313 -7.58 -15.56 20.88
C THR A 313 -8.45 -15.72 22.13
N LYS A 314 -8.66 -16.96 22.56
CA LYS A 314 -8.89 -17.20 24.00
C LYS A 314 -7.57 -16.91 24.73
N PRO A 315 -7.54 -16.03 25.74
CA PRO A 315 -6.35 -15.89 26.57
C PRO A 315 -6.07 -17.22 27.31
N PRO A 316 -4.80 -17.56 27.58
CA PRO A 316 -4.47 -18.73 28.40
C PRO A 316 -5.00 -18.53 29.83
N ASN A 317 -5.50 -19.63 30.41
CA ASN A 317 -5.92 -19.71 31.82
C ASN A 317 -4.71 -19.66 32.78
#